data_AF-A0A7X6Q9W2-F1
#
_entry.id   AF-A0A7X6Q9W2-F1
#
_cell.length_a   1.000
_cell.length_b   1.000
_cell.length_c   1.000
_cell.angle_alpha   90.00
_cell.angle_beta   90.00
_cell.angle_gamma   90.00
#
_symmetry.space_group_name_H-M   'P 1'
#
loop_
_entity.id
_entity.type
_entity.pdbx_description
1 polymer ?
#
loop_
_entity_poly.entity_id
_entity_poly.type
_entity_poly.pdbx_seq_one_letter_code
_entity_poly.pdbx_strand_id
1 'polypeptide(L)'
;MGRIIGIDLGTTNSCVSVMENGDPVVIQNLEGQRTTPSIVGFTAKGERLVGQPAKNQIVTNAENTVSSIKRFVGRRFGEIPGEVSKVPYKITSGPSDEIRVSIRDKDYSPQEISAAILQKMKKTA
;
A
#
# COMPACT_ATOMS: atom_id res chain seq x y z
N MET A 1 -2.19 -16.62 22.10
CA MET A 1 -2.59 -15.22 22.32
C MET A 1 -1.56 -14.35 21.60
N GLY A 2 -1.95 -13.60 20.58
CA GLY A 2 -1.00 -12.87 19.72
C GLY A 2 -0.45 -11.61 20.40
N ARG A 3 0.78 -11.20 20.07
CA ARG A 3 1.31 -9.90 20.48
C ARG A 3 0.53 -8.79 19.75
N ILE A 4 0.21 -7.70 20.46
CA ILE A 4 -0.29 -6.48 19.83
C ILE A 4 0.90 -5.79 19.15
N ILE A 5 0.71 -5.36 17.90
CA ILE A 5 1.74 -4.71 17.09
C ILE A 5 1.34 -3.25 16.82
N GLY A 6 2.31 -2.35 16.81
CA GLY A 6 2.13 -0.97 16.37
C GLY A 6 2.48 -0.85 14.90
N ILE A 7 1.57 -0.35 14.06
CA ILE A 7 1.85 -0.12 12.64
C ILE A 7 1.67 1.36 12.33
N ASP A 8 2.75 2.00 11.88
CA ASP A 8 2.65 3.26 11.15
C ASP A 8 2.40 2.93 9.67
N LEU A 9 1.17 3.16 9.21
CA LEU A 9 0.78 3.04 7.81
C LEU A 9 0.95 4.41 7.13
N GLY A 10 2.15 4.73 6.66
CA GLY A 10 2.45 6.02 6.02
C GLY A 10 2.14 6.04 4.52
N THR A 11 2.11 7.25 3.94
CA THR A 11 1.86 7.45 2.49
C THR A 11 2.98 6.87 1.62
N THR A 12 4.22 7.01 2.08
CA THR A 12 5.43 6.62 1.32
C THR A 12 6.08 5.36 1.87
N ASN A 13 6.20 5.28 3.19
CA ASN A 13 6.76 4.13 3.89
C ASN A 13 5.84 3.75 5.04
N SER A 14 5.90 2.49 5.43
CA SER A 14 5.26 1.94 6.61
C SER A 14 6.30 1.31 7.53
N CYS A 15 5.99 1.24 8.82
CA CYS A 15 6.86 0.72 9.86
C CYS A 15 6.04 -0.14 10.83
N VAL A 16 6.66 -1.17 11.42
CA VAL A 16 6.01 -2.00 12.43
C VAL A 16 6.91 -2.16 13.66
N SER A 17 6.30 -2.10 14.84
CA SER A 17 6.96 -2.28 16.13
C SER A 17 6.18 -3.21 17.05
N VAL A 18 6.87 -3.73 18.05
CA VAL A 18 6.34 -4.54 19.16
C VAL A 18 6.90 -4.03 20.48
N MET A 19 6.25 -4.38 21.58
CA MET A 19 6.82 -4.20 22.91
C MET A 19 7.67 -5.42 23.26
N GLU A 20 8.96 -5.22 23.55
CA GLU A 20 9.88 -6.24 24.05
C GLU A 20 10.51 -5.74 25.35
N ASN A 21 10.36 -6.50 26.44
CA ASN A 21 10.91 -6.18 27.77
C ASN A 21 10.53 -4.79 28.32
N GLY A 22 9.38 -4.25 27.90
CA GLY A 22 8.90 -2.94 28.31
C GLY A 22 9.27 -1.80 27.36
N ASP A 23 10.13 -2.06 26.37
CA ASP A 23 10.57 -1.06 25.38
C ASP A 23 9.95 -1.30 24.00
N PRO A 24 9.64 -0.24 23.23
CA PRO A 24 9.19 -0.38 21.85
C PRO A 24 10.37 -0.70 20.93
N VAL A 25 10.28 -1.81 20.20
CA VAL A 25 11.30 -2.26 19.25
C VAL A 25 10.74 -2.26 17.82
N VAL A 26 11.43 -1.59 16.91
CA VAL A 26 11.10 -1.60 15.46
C VAL A 26 11.68 -2.86 14.80
N ILE A 27 10.82 -3.60 14.10
CA ILE A 27 11.17 -4.87 13.48
C ILE A 27 11.68 -4.65 12.05
N GLN A 28 12.72 -5.39 11.66
CA GLN A 28 13.20 -5.42 10.29
C GLN A 28 12.29 -6.29 9.42
N ASN A 29 11.94 -5.82 8.22
CA ASN A 29 11.25 -6.64 7.22
C ASN A 29 12.18 -7.70 6.62
N LEU A 30 11.61 -8.58 5.78
CA LEU A 30 12.34 -9.65 5.09
C LEU A 30 13.48 -9.13 4.19
N GLU A 31 13.43 -7.86 3.80
CA GLU A 31 14.48 -7.19 3.03
C GLU A 31 15.56 -6.54 3.92
N GLY A 32 15.54 -6.78 5.23
CA GLY A 32 16.50 -6.26 6.21
C GLY A 32 16.31 -4.78 6.57
N GLN A 33 15.23 -4.14 6.12
CA GLN A 33 14.96 -2.72 6.34
C GLN A 33 13.96 -2.51 7.48
N ARG A 34 14.15 -1.44 8.26
CA ARG A 34 13.21 -1.05 9.34
C ARG A 34 11.96 -0.32 8.85
N THR A 35 11.89 0.01 7.57
CA THR A 35 10.68 0.54 6.92
C THR A 35 10.43 -0.21 5.63
N THR A 36 9.17 -0.26 5.21
CA THR A 36 8.74 -0.88 3.96
C THR A 36 8.05 0.18 3.10
N PRO A 37 8.41 0.31 1.81
CA PRO A 37 7.68 1.19 0.90
C PRO A 37 6.17 0.89 0.89
N SER A 38 5.33 1.91 1.00
CA SER A 38 3.87 1.81 0.91
C SER A 38 3.43 1.71 -0.55
N ILE A 39 3.90 0.66 -1.22
CA ILE A 39 3.76 0.44 -2.65
C ILE A 39 3.28 -0.99 -2.89
N VAL A 40 2.28 -1.14 -3.76
CA VAL A 40 1.72 -2.43 -4.16
C VAL A 40 1.79 -2.54 -5.68
N GLY A 41 2.44 -3.57 -6.19
CA GLY A 41 2.61 -3.81 -7.63
C GLY A 41 1.91 -5.09 -8.06
N PHE A 42 1.46 -5.14 -9.31
CA PHE A 42 0.82 -6.32 -9.90
C PHE A 42 1.59 -6.78 -11.13
N THR A 43 2.05 -8.02 -11.11
CA THR A 43 2.78 -8.61 -12.24
C THR A 43 1.82 -8.98 -13.37
N ALA A 44 2.35 -9.24 -14.57
CA ALA A 44 1.54 -9.71 -15.69
C ALA A 44 0.81 -11.03 -15.42
N LYS A 45 1.33 -11.86 -14.50
CA LYS A 45 0.70 -13.12 -14.06
C LYS A 45 -0.36 -12.92 -12.97
N GLY A 46 -0.64 -11.68 -12.58
CA GLY A 46 -1.59 -11.34 -11.52
C GLY A 46 -1.05 -11.52 -10.10
N GLU A 47 0.26 -11.75 -9.94
CA GLU A 47 0.89 -11.81 -8.62
C GLU A 47 0.99 -10.41 -8.02
N ARG A 48 0.74 -10.31 -6.71
CA ARG A 48 0.81 -9.05 -5.97
C ARG A 48 2.13 -8.94 -5.21
N LEU A 49 2.92 -7.93 -5.58
CA LEU A 49 4.16 -7.53 -4.93
C LEU A 49 3.89 -6.40 -3.93
N VAL A 50 4.56 -6.39 -2.77
CA VAL A 50 4.39 -5.35 -1.74
C VAL A 50 5.75 -4.91 -1.19
N GLY A 51 5.95 -3.59 -1.06
CA GLY A 51 7.19 -3.04 -0.50
C GLY A 51 8.30 -2.90 -1.54
N GLN A 52 9.52 -3.29 -1.16
CA GLN A 52 10.70 -3.15 -2.02
C GLN A 52 10.55 -3.86 -3.38
N PRO A 53 10.01 -5.09 -3.48
CA PRO A 53 9.78 -5.74 -4.78
C PRO A 53 8.86 -4.94 -5.71
N ALA A 54 7.80 -4.32 -5.17
CA ALA A 54 6.92 -3.45 -5.96
C ALA A 54 7.62 -2.16 -6.39
N LYS A 55 8.42 -1.56 -5.49
CA LYS A 55 9.23 -0.37 -5.79
C LYS A 55 10.24 -0.62 -6.91
N ASN A 56 10.85 -1.81 -6.96
CA ASN A 56 11.86 -2.15 -7.97
C ASN A 56 11.32 -2.12 -9.41
N GLN A 57 10.03 -2.39 -9.60
CA GLN A 57 9.40 -2.40 -10.93
C GLN A 57 8.60 -1.12 -11.25
N ILE A 58 8.58 -0.11 -10.37
CA ILE A 58 7.65 1.03 -10.53
C ILE A 58 7.90 1.83 -11.80
N VAL A 59 9.14 1.89 -12.28
CA VAL A 59 9.51 2.62 -13.51
C VAL A 59 9.07 1.86 -14.77
N THR A 60 9.22 0.53 -14.77
CA THR A 60 8.92 -0.31 -15.95
C THR A 60 7.47 -0.80 -16.00
N ASN A 61 6.74 -0.70 -14.88
CA ASN A 61 5.36 -1.17 -14.74
C ASN A 61 4.51 -0.16 -13.93
N ALA A 62 4.60 1.12 -14.30
CA ALA A 62 4.02 2.24 -13.54
C ALA A 62 2.49 2.16 -13.41
N GLU A 63 1.79 1.84 -14.51
CA GLU A 63 0.32 1.76 -14.54
C GLU A 63 -0.25 0.65 -13.64
N ASN A 64 0.55 -0.39 -13.36
CA ASN A 64 0.17 -1.52 -12.49
C ASN A 64 0.89 -1.49 -11.13
N THR A 65 1.49 -0.36 -10.76
CA THR A 65 2.18 -0.19 -9.48
C THR A 65 1.63 1.01 -8.73
N VAL A 66 0.90 0.73 -7.65
CA VAL A 66 0.16 1.69 -6.86
C VAL A 66 1.04 2.22 -5.73
N SER A 67 1.24 3.53 -5.70
CA SER A 67 1.93 4.27 -4.64
C SER A 67 1.05 5.42 -4.14
N SER A 68 1.39 6.00 -2.98
CA SER A 68 0.65 7.13 -2.39
C SER A 68 -0.84 6.85 -2.13
N ILE A 69 -1.23 5.58 -1.98
CA ILE A 69 -2.64 5.19 -1.88
C ILE A 69 -3.38 5.85 -0.70
N LYS A 70 -2.64 6.16 0.37
CA LYS A 70 -3.16 6.84 1.58
C LYS A 70 -3.82 8.19 1.26
N ARG A 71 -3.43 8.85 0.16
CA ARG A 71 -4.05 10.12 -0.30
C ARG A 71 -5.50 9.97 -0.76
N PHE A 72 -5.95 8.74 -1.01
CA PHE A 72 -7.27 8.41 -1.56
C PHE A 72 -8.18 7.69 -0.55
N VAL A 73 -7.63 7.19 0.55
CA VAL A 73 -8.40 6.47 1.58
C VAL A 73 -9.43 7.43 2.19
N GLY A 74 -10.71 7.03 2.17
CA GLY A 74 -11.81 7.79 2.77
C GLY A 74 -12.26 9.02 1.99
N ARG A 75 -11.72 9.27 0.79
CA ARG A 75 -12.15 10.36 -0.09
C ARG A 75 -13.13 9.89 -1.15
N ARG A 76 -13.87 10.83 -1.73
CA ARG A 76 -14.73 10.61 -2.90
C ARG A 76 -14.03 11.03 -4.18
N PHE A 77 -14.42 10.43 -5.31
CA PHE A 77 -13.79 10.68 -6.60
C PHE A 77 -13.97 12.14 -7.05
N GLY A 78 -15.12 12.77 -6.78
CA GLY A 78 -15.33 14.20 -7.06
C GLY A 78 -14.43 15.16 -6.27
N GLU A 79 -13.81 14.71 -5.18
CA GLU A 79 -12.97 15.55 -4.30
C GLU A 79 -11.48 15.57 -4.70
N ILE A 80 -11.07 14.75 -5.67
CA ILE A 80 -9.65 14.50 -6.01
C ILE A 80 -9.22 14.88 -7.44
N PRO A 81 -9.78 15.89 -8.11
CA PRO A 81 -9.48 16.15 -9.53
C PRO A 81 -7.99 16.42 -9.79
N GLY A 82 -7.27 16.98 -8.81
CA GLY A 82 -5.85 17.30 -8.93
C GLY A 82 -4.90 16.15 -8.58
N GLU A 83 -5.37 15.10 -7.91
CA GLU A 83 -4.55 13.95 -7.51
C GLU A 83 -4.58 12.84 -8.54
N VAL A 84 -5.67 12.70 -9.30
CA VAL A 84 -5.80 11.71 -10.38
C VAL A 84 -4.72 11.92 -11.44
N SER A 85 -4.39 13.16 -11.79
CA SER A 85 -3.36 13.48 -12.79
C SER A 85 -1.92 13.32 -12.28
N LYS A 86 -1.72 13.11 -10.98
CA LYS A 86 -0.39 13.00 -10.35
C LYS A 86 0.11 11.56 -10.23
N VAL A 87 -0.71 10.59 -10.62
CA VAL A 87 -0.38 9.16 -10.51
C VAL A 87 -0.46 8.47 -11.87
N PRO A 88 0.39 7.46 -12.13
CA PRO A 88 0.41 6.77 -13.41
C PRO A 88 -0.66 5.68 -13.54
N TYR A 89 -1.19 5.18 -12.42
CA TYR A 89 -2.21 4.14 -12.41
C TYR A 89 -3.62 4.72 -12.57
N LYS A 90 -4.53 3.95 -13.15
CA LYS A 90 -5.89 4.39 -13.43
C LYS A 90 -6.74 4.44 -12.16
N ILE A 91 -7.33 5.61 -11.91
CA ILE A 91 -8.35 5.80 -10.87
C ILE A 91 -9.71 5.96 -11.56
N THR A 92 -10.72 5.27 -11.04
CA THR A 92 -12.10 5.29 -11.54
C THR A 92 -13.07 5.65 -10.41
N SER A 93 -14.26 6.13 -10.79
CA SER A 93 -15.37 6.32 -9.85
C SER A 93 -16.22 5.05 -9.81
N GLY A 94 -16.41 4.50 -8.62
CA GLY A 94 -17.30 3.37 -8.36
C GLY A 94 -18.70 3.81 -7.90
N PRO A 95 -19.55 2.85 -7.48
CA PRO A 95 -20.83 3.15 -6.86
C PRO A 95 -20.72 4.19 -5.73
N SER A 96 -21.64 5.15 -5.70
CA SER A 96 -21.67 6.23 -4.69
C SER A 96 -20.41 7.11 -4.65
N ASP A 97 -19.76 7.31 -5.80
CA ASP A 97 -18.58 8.17 -5.97
C ASP A 97 -17.35 7.71 -5.16
N GLU A 98 -17.28 6.41 -4.87
CA GLU A 98 -16.11 5.84 -4.21
C GLU A 98 -14.92 5.77 -5.16
N ILE A 99 -13.71 5.94 -4.61
CA ILE A 99 -12.49 5.81 -5.40
C ILE A 99 -12.19 4.33 -5.64
N ARG A 100 -11.95 3.98 -6.91
CA ARG A 100 -11.46 2.67 -7.33
C ARG A 100 -10.12 2.81 -8.06
N VAL A 101 -9.25 1.82 -7.89
CA VAL A 101 -7.97 1.69 -8.58
C VAL A 101 -8.09 0.52 -9.54
N SER A 102 -8.08 0.81 -10.84
CA SER A 102 -8.28 -0.16 -11.91
C SER A 102 -6.94 -0.72 -12.36
N ILE A 103 -6.69 -2.00 -12.10
CA ILE A 103 -5.47 -2.72 -12.48
C ILE A 103 -5.85 -3.97 -13.27
N ARG A 104 -5.47 -4.04 -14.55
CA ARG A 104 -5.69 -5.22 -15.43
C ARG A 104 -7.12 -5.78 -15.31
N ASP A 105 -8.10 -4.90 -15.56
CA ASP A 105 -9.54 -5.22 -15.52
C ASP A 105 -10.09 -5.66 -14.17
N LYS A 106 -9.36 -5.38 -13.09
CA LYS A 106 -9.84 -5.54 -11.71
C LYS A 106 -9.80 -4.22 -10.97
N ASP A 107 -10.90 -3.91 -10.30
CA ASP A 107 -11.03 -2.73 -9.46
C ASP A 107 -10.74 -3.06 -8.00
N TYR A 108 -9.86 -2.27 -7.40
CA TYR A 108 -9.53 -2.35 -5.99
C TYR A 108 -9.91 -1.06 -5.29
N SER A 109 -10.42 -1.15 -4.07
CA SER A 109 -10.55 0.00 -3.18
C SER A 109 -9.18 0.43 -2.63
N PRO A 110 -8.98 1.72 -2.28
CA PRO A 110 -7.80 2.17 -1.56
C PRO A 110 -7.52 1.36 -0.28
N GLN A 111 -8.57 0.88 0.38
CA GLN A 111 -8.52 0.04 1.56
C GLN A 111 -7.93 -1.35 1.26
N GLU A 112 -8.30 -1.99 0.15
CA GLU A 112 -7.74 -3.29 -0.25
C GLU A 112 -6.25 -3.19 -0.59
N ILE A 113 -5.83 -2.10 -1.25
CA ILE A 113 -4.41 -1.83 -1.52
C ILE A 113 -3.67 -1.56 -0.20
N SER A 114 -4.24 -0.75 0.70
CA SER A 114 -3.67 -0.48 2.02
C SER A 114 -3.58 -1.75 2.88
N ALA A 115 -4.56 -2.64 2.78
CA ALA A 115 -4.60 -3.92 3.47
C ALA A 115 -3.46 -4.84 3.03
N ALA A 116 -3.04 -4.81 1.75
CA ALA A 116 -1.88 -5.57 1.30
C ALA A 116 -0.59 -5.12 2.01
N ILE A 117 -0.45 -3.81 2.29
CA ILE A 117 0.67 -3.25 3.05
C ILE A 117 0.59 -3.70 4.51
N LEU A 118 -0.59 -3.57 5.14
CA LEU A 118 -0.82 -4.04 6.52
C LEU A 118 -0.57 -5.54 6.67
N GLN A 119 -0.93 -6.36 5.68
CA GLN A 119 -0.64 -7.79 5.67
C GLN A 119 0.86 -8.06 5.64
N LYS A 120 1.65 -7.26 4.91
CA LYS A 120 3.11 -7.34 4.95
C LYS A 120 3.65 -6.96 6.33
N MET A 121 3.15 -5.88 6.93
CA MET A 121 3.56 -5.45 8.28
C MET A 121 3.24 -6.52 9.34
N LYS A 122 2.05 -7.13 9.26
CA LYS A 122 1.65 -8.23 10.13
C LYS A 122 2.54 -9.47 9.96
N LYS A 123 3.01 -9.78 8.75
CA LYS A 123 3.93 -10.91 8.51
C LYS A 123 5.36 -10.62 8.99
N THR A 124 5.73 -9.35 9.11
CA THR A 124 7.03 -8.93 9.62
C THR A 124 7.12 -9.05 11.14
N ALA A 125 6.01 -8.91 11.86
CA ALA A 125 5.92 -9.07 13.32
C ALA A 125 5.54 -10.49 13.75
#